data_AF-A0A9N6WVS9-F1
#
_entry.id   AF-A0A9N6WVS9-F1
#
_cell.length_a   1.000
_cell.length_b   1.000
_cell.length_c   1.000
_cell.angle_alpha   90.00
_cell.angle_beta   90.00
_cell.angle_gamma   90.00
#
_symmetry.space_group_name_H-M   'P 1'
#
loop_
_entity.id
_entity.type
_entity.pdbx_description
1 polymer ?
#
loop_
_entity_poly.entity_id
_entity_poly.type
_entity_poly.pdbx_seq_one_letter_code
_entity_poly.pdbx_strand_id
1 'polypeptide(L)'
;MTRRSNEPDESMHSFVARRFGQDFADYAVDPLVRGVVAGDSKEISAGFLMKSLKEGEKQYGSALLGSLLLTRKERKLRKEQPVYSELISRAIAERWSVWSLKGGLQTLPEALAEKCQSSGVELYTESPCDGIEFEDNGNAIVRSNGEEIVASRVISSIPSFALSRVLPEKHKELSSLLNSIETVTVGVVTLEWEGQRLKEEAFGFLVPSSQPVPILGVVFDSCSFPQGDKTILTCMMGGKWFNANFGENPTEEQLLNVAIEQIRTILGISDQPVRSHVSILRNCIPQYKIGHGKRIEAIKNYVKDHQLNLDLVGASYDGVSVNDCIHYAVQNVKKLEQSQ
;
A
#
# COMPACT_ATOMS: atom_id res chain seq x y z
N MET A 1 -5.63 -33.06 10.02
CA MET A 1 -6.28 -32.08 9.13
C MET A 1 -6.59 -30.84 9.94
N THR A 2 -6.03 -29.68 9.59
CA THR A 2 -6.37 -28.41 10.26
C THR A 2 -7.80 -28.00 9.88
N ARG A 3 -8.61 -27.64 10.89
CA ARG A 3 -10.06 -27.35 10.74
C ARG A 3 -10.26 -26.07 9.92
N ARG A 4 -11.31 -26.01 9.08
CA ARG A 4 -11.70 -24.80 8.35
C ARG A 4 -12.15 -23.71 9.34
N SER A 5 -11.90 -22.44 9.01
CA SER A 5 -12.51 -21.34 9.75
C SER A 5 -14.00 -21.25 9.40
N ASN A 6 -14.83 -20.97 10.41
CA ASN A 6 -16.26 -20.68 10.23
C ASN A 6 -16.52 -19.16 10.13
N GLU A 7 -15.52 -18.33 10.40
CA GLU A 7 -15.63 -16.88 10.35
C GLU A 7 -15.49 -16.37 8.91
N PRO A 8 -16.27 -15.33 8.50
CA PRO A 8 -16.14 -14.75 7.17
C PRO A 8 -14.78 -14.07 6.95
N ASP A 9 -14.15 -13.61 8.04
CA ASP A 9 -12.81 -13.03 8.01
C ASP A 9 -12.01 -13.36 9.27
N GLU A 10 -10.69 -13.39 9.15
CA GLU A 10 -9.75 -13.66 10.25
C GLU A 10 -8.43 -12.93 9.98
N SER A 11 -7.58 -12.74 10.99
CA SER A 11 -6.29 -12.10 10.79
C SER A 11 -5.29 -12.98 10.04
N MET A 12 -4.32 -12.35 9.37
CA MET A 12 -3.22 -13.05 8.71
C MET A 12 -2.48 -13.97 9.68
N HIS A 13 -2.20 -13.48 10.89
CA HIS A 13 -1.54 -14.26 11.93
C HIS A 13 -2.36 -15.50 12.31
N SER A 14 -3.66 -15.33 12.60
CA SER A 14 -4.52 -16.46 13.00
C SER A 14 -4.67 -17.50 11.90
N PHE A 15 -4.87 -17.06 10.65
CA PHE A 15 -4.95 -17.96 9.49
C PHE A 15 -3.69 -18.82 9.37
N VAL A 16 -2.52 -18.18 9.51
CA VAL A 16 -1.24 -18.85 9.32
C VAL A 16 -0.87 -19.73 10.50
N ALA A 17 -1.05 -19.26 11.73
CA ALA A 17 -0.82 -20.08 12.92
C ALA A 17 -1.62 -21.38 12.85
N ARG A 18 -2.89 -21.28 12.43
CA ARG A 18 -3.79 -22.43 12.26
C ARG A 18 -3.39 -23.35 11.10
N ARG A 19 -2.82 -22.83 10.02
CA ARG A 19 -2.57 -23.61 8.78
C ARG A 19 -1.14 -24.10 8.62
N PHE A 20 -0.17 -23.34 9.09
CA PHE A 20 1.26 -23.54 8.86
C PHE A 20 2.06 -23.58 10.17
N GLY A 21 1.46 -23.23 11.31
CA GLY A 21 2.09 -23.29 12.63
C GLY A 21 2.47 -21.92 13.17
N GLN A 22 2.65 -21.86 14.50
CA GLN A 22 2.90 -20.63 15.25
C GLN A 22 4.20 -19.94 14.81
N ASP A 23 5.28 -20.69 14.64
CA ASP A 23 6.58 -20.12 14.25
C ASP A 23 6.53 -19.42 12.88
N PHE A 24 5.76 -19.96 11.94
CA PHE A 24 5.60 -19.32 10.63
C PHE A 24 4.78 -18.03 10.73
N ALA A 25 3.80 -17.99 11.63
CA ALA A 25 3.05 -16.77 11.91
C ALA A 25 3.95 -15.69 12.54
N ASP A 26 4.74 -16.06 13.55
CA ASP A 26 5.56 -15.12 14.33
C ASP A 26 6.83 -14.65 13.61
N TYR A 27 7.49 -15.52 12.84
CA TYR A 27 8.81 -15.22 12.27
C TYR A 27 8.84 -15.07 10.75
N ALA A 28 7.75 -15.40 10.03
CA ALA A 28 7.67 -15.15 8.59
C ALA A 28 6.57 -14.15 8.26
N VAL A 29 5.35 -14.37 8.76
CA VAL A 29 4.19 -13.54 8.39
C VAL A 29 4.18 -12.22 9.12
N ASP A 30 4.50 -12.20 10.40
CA ASP A 30 4.55 -10.94 11.14
C ASP A 30 5.58 -9.95 10.58
N PRO A 31 6.85 -10.32 10.34
CA PRO A 31 7.80 -9.44 9.66
C PRO A 31 7.34 -9.04 8.26
N LEU A 32 6.73 -9.96 7.50
CA LEU A 32 6.22 -9.66 6.15
C LEU A 32 5.12 -8.58 6.19
N VAL A 33 4.14 -8.69 7.10
CA VAL A 33 3.07 -7.68 7.25
C VAL A 33 3.67 -6.33 7.65
N ARG A 34 4.67 -6.33 8.54
CA ARG A 34 5.42 -5.13 8.91
C ARG A 34 6.14 -4.50 7.72
N GLY A 35 6.76 -5.32 6.86
CA GLY A 35 7.45 -4.86 5.66
C GLY A 35 6.54 -4.36 4.54
N VAL A 36 5.36 -4.95 4.38
CA VAL A 36 4.44 -4.59 3.28
C VAL A 36 3.52 -3.43 3.65
N VAL A 37 2.97 -3.43 4.87
CA VAL A 37 1.95 -2.43 5.29
C VAL A 37 2.24 -1.74 6.62
N ALA A 38 3.41 -1.96 7.22
CA ALA A 38 3.76 -1.39 8.52
C ALA A 38 2.69 -1.66 9.62
N GLY A 39 1.99 -2.79 9.49
CA GLY A 39 0.84 -3.15 10.32
C GLY A 39 1.11 -4.33 11.25
N ASP A 40 0.13 -4.62 12.10
CA ASP A 40 0.13 -5.80 12.97
C ASP A 40 -0.56 -6.97 12.27
N SER A 41 0.16 -8.08 12.09
CA SER A 41 -0.35 -9.29 11.46
C SER A 41 -1.57 -9.89 12.17
N LYS A 42 -1.79 -9.56 13.45
CA LYS A 42 -2.94 -9.97 14.26
C LYS A 42 -4.19 -9.12 14.01
N GLU A 43 -4.05 -7.93 13.42
CA GLU A 43 -5.16 -7.05 13.07
C GLU A 43 -5.48 -7.08 11.57
N ILE A 44 -4.47 -7.24 10.71
CA ILE A 44 -4.62 -7.24 9.25
C ILE A 44 -5.38 -8.48 8.78
N SER A 45 -6.39 -8.25 7.93
CA SER A 45 -7.22 -9.30 7.34
C SER A 45 -6.41 -10.23 6.45
N ALA A 46 -6.57 -11.54 6.64
CA ALA A 46 -6.04 -12.53 5.70
C ALA A 46 -6.65 -12.40 4.30
N GLY A 47 -7.82 -11.77 4.17
CA GLY A 47 -8.45 -11.45 2.88
C GLY A 47 -7.66 -10.46 2.03
N PHE A 48 -6.70 -9.74 2.61
CA PHE A 48 -5.87 -8.78 1.91
C PHE A 48 -4.71 -9.45 1.15
N LEU A 49 -3.65 -9.89 1.85
CA LEU A 49 -2.46 -10.50 1.19
C LEU A 49 -2.60 -11.99 0.89
N MET A 50 -3.56 -12.69 1.50
CA MET A 50 -3.70 -14.15 1.41
C MET A 50 -5.00 -14.58 0.71
N LYS A 51 -5.60 -13.70 -0.11
CA LYS A 51 -6.88 -13.94 -0.79
C LYS A 51 -6.92 -15.26 -1.56
N SER A 52 -5.88 -15.56 -2.34
CA SER A 52 -5.78 -16.81 -3.13
C SER A 52 -5.70 -18.06 -2.23
N LEU A 53 -4.99 -17.96 -1.11
CA LEU A 53 -4.86 -19.05 -0.14
C LEU A 53 -6.16 -19.28 0.63
N LYS A 54 -6.88 -18.21 1.03
CA LYS A 54 -8.21 -18.32 1.65
C LYS A 54 -9.23 -18.91 0.69
N GLU A 55 -9.26 -18.48 -0.57
CA GLU A 55 -10.20 -19.02 -1.55
C GLU A 55 -9.89 -20.50 -1.85
N GLY A 56 -8.60 -20.84 -1.92
CA GLY A 56 -8.13 -22.22 -2.02
C GLY A 56 -8.59 -23.08 -0.84
N GLU A 57 -8.43 -22.58 0.38
CA GLU A 57 -8.91 -23.25 1.61
C GLU A 57 -10.43 -23.44 1.59
N LYS A 58 -11.19 -22.40 1.23
CA LYS A 58 -12.65 -22.40 1.20
C LYS A 58 -13.18 -23.43 0.21
N GLN A 59 -12.64 -23.45 -1.01
CA GLN A 59 -13.11 -24.34 -2.07
C GLN A 59 -12.60 -25.78 -1.91
N TYR A 60 -11.33 -25.98 -1.54
CA TYR A 60 -10.67 -27.29 -1.62
C TYR A 60 -10.27 -27.86 -0.25
N GLY A 61 -10.48 -27.14 0.85
CA GLY A 61 -10.09 -27.56 2.21
C GLY A 61 -8.59 -27.52 2.50
N SER A 62 -7.75 -27.24 1.49
CA SER A 62 -6.30 -27.08 1.58
C SER A 62 -5.89 -25.77 0.89
N ALA A 63 -5.22 -24.89 1.63
CA ALA A 63 -4.83 -23.56 1.15
C ALA A 63 -3.87 -23.65 -0.05
N LEU A 64 -2.79 -24.45 0.07
CA LEU A 64 -1.78 -24.60 -0.98
C LEU A 64 -2.31 -25.35 -2.20
N LEU A 65 -2.95 -26.50 -1.99
CA LEU A 65 -3.51 -27.29 -3.09
C LEU A 65 -4.63 -26.52 -3.79
N GLY A 66 -5.48 -25.85 -3.03
CA GLY A 66 -6.56 -25.02 -3.56
C GLY A 66 -6.04 -23.85 -4.38
N SER A 67 -5.03 -23.12 -3.89
CA SER A 67 -4.40 -22.00 -4.63
C SER A 67 -3.76 -22.48 -5.94
N LEU A 68 -3.07 -23.62 -5.94
CA LEU A 68 -2.50 -24.21 -7.15
C LEU A 68 -3.58 -24.60 -8.17
N LEU A 69 -4.67 -25.21 -7.71
CA LEU A 69 -5.80 -25.61 -8.56
C LEU A 69 -6.54 -24.41 -9.14
N LEU A 70 -6.76 -23.36 -8.34
CA LEU A 70 -7.33 -22.09 -8.79
C LEU A 70 -6.48 -21.45 -9.88
N THR A 71 -5.17 -21.31 -9.63
CA THR A 71 -4.23 -20.74 -10.61
C THR A 71 -4.22 -21.52 -11.92
N ARG A 72 -4.25 -22.87 -11.85
CA ARG A 72 -4.33 -23.73 -13.04
C ARG A 72 -5.66 -23.57 -13.78
N LYS A 73 -6.78 -23.44 -13.05
CA LYS A 73 -8.11 -23.24 -13.63
C LYS A 73 -8.20 -21.88 -14.33
N GLU A 74 -7.71 -20.82 -13.70
CA GLU A 74 -7.63 -19.47 -14.30
C GLU A 74 -6.77 -19.45 -15.57
N ARG A 75 -5.61 -20.11 -15.55
CA ARG A 75 -4.76 -20.26 -16.75
C ARG A 75 -5.45 -21.02 -17.88
N LYS A 76 -6.24 -22.05 -17.58
CA LYS A 76 -7.03 -22.77 -18.59
C LYS A 76 -8.20 -21.96 -19.15
N LEU A 77 -8.79 -21.07 -18.33
CA LEU A 77 -9.90 -20.21 -18.73
C LEU A 77 -9.44 -19.01 -19.58
N ARG A 78 -8.20 -18.54 -19.39
CA ARG A 78 -7.56 -17.59 -20.32
C ARG A 78 -7.26 -18.30 -21.65
N LYS A 79 -8.22 -18.25 -22.58
CA LYS A 79 -8.10 -18.80 -23.93
C LYS A 79 -7.13 -18.03 -24.83
N GLU A 80 -6.81 -16.78 -24.48
CA GLU A 80 -5.89 -15.93 -25.23
C GLU A 80 -4.54 -15.80 -24.52
N GLN A 81 -3.46 -15.90 -25.29
CA GLN A 81 -2.14 -15.53 -24.78
C GLN A 81 -2.13 -14.02 -24.56
N PRO A 82 -1.78 -13.53 -23.36
CA PRO A 82 -1.63 -12.11 -23.14
C PRO A 82 -0.57 -11.56 -24.10
N VAL A 83 -0.95 -10.53 -24.87
CA VAL A 83 0.01 -9.75 -25.66
C VAL A 83 0.83 -8.94 -24.65
N TYR A 84 2.05 -9.39 -24.39
CA TYR A 84 2.97 -8.71 -23.50
C TYR A 84 3.68 -7.60 -24.27
N SER A 85 3.90 -6.45 -23.62
CA SER A 85 4.85 -5.48 -24.12
C SER A 85 6.26 -6.11 -24.15
N GLU A 86 7.15 -5.52 -24.95
CA GLU A 86 8.56 -5.93 -25.00
C GLU A 86 9.20 -5.93 -23.60
N LEU A 87 8.91 -4.90 -22.81
CA LEU A 87 9.39 -4.78 -21.43
C LEU A 87 8.92 -5.94 -20.54
N ILE A 88 7.63 -6.32 -20.60
CA ILE A 88 7.12 -7.43 -19.78
C ILE A 88 7.74 -8.76 -20.24
N SER A 89 7.86 -8.95 -21.55
CA SER A 89 8.49 -10.15 -22.12
C SER A 89 9.93 -10.30 -21.63
N ARG A 90 10.69 -9.20 -21.64
CA ARG A 90 12.06 -9.15 -21.11
C ARG A 90 12.10 -9.42 -19.61
N ALA A 91 11.24 -8.78 -18.81
CA ALA A 91 11.19 -8.98 -17.36
C ALA A 91 10.91 -10.44 -16.97
N ILE A 92 10.05 -11.14 -17.73
CA ILE A 92 9.78 -12.57 -17.54
C ILE A 92 11.01 -13.41 -17.90
N ALA A 93 11.62 -13.13 -19.06
CA ALA A 93 12.78 -13.88 -19.55
C ALA A 93 13.99 -13.74 -18.60
N GLU A 94 14.23 -12.54 -18.10
CA GLU A 94 15.32 -12.21 -17.17
C GLU A 94 14.95 -12.44 -15.69
N ARG A 95 13.71 -12.87 -15.40
CA ARG A 95 13.21 -13.19 -14.05
C ARG A 95 13.37 -12.03 -13.06
N TRP A 96 13.01 -10.82 -13.48
CA TRP A 96 13.07 -9.65 -12.61
C TRP A 96 12.20 -9.85 -11.36
N SER A 97 12.80 -9.67 -10.18
CA SER A 97 12.11 -9.71 -8.89
C SER A 97 11.69 -8.32 -8.43
N VAL A 98 12.51 -7.31 -8.73
CA VAL A 98 12.32 -5.90 -8.39
C VAL A 98 12.81 -5.06 -9.57
N TRP A 99 12.17 -3.92 -9.80
CA TRP A 99 12.59 -2.94 -10.80
C TRP A 99 12.31 -1.53 -10.28
N SER A 100 13.00 -0.56 -10.87
CA SER A 100 12.79 0.87 -10.64
C SER A 100 13.12 1.62 -11.93
N LEU A 101 13.01 2.94 -11.91
CA LEU A 101 13.34 3.80 -13.04
C LEU A 101 14.67 4.51 -12.76
N LYS A 102 15.43 4.76 -13.83
CA LYS A 102 16.57 5.67 -13.75
C LYS A 102 16.05 7.05 -13.37
N GLY A 103 16.59 7.65 -12.31
CA GLY A 103 16.04 8.88 -11.72
C GLY A 103 15.08 8.64 -10.55
N GLY A 104 14.76 7.38 -10.23
CA GLY A 104 13.87 7.01 -9.14
C GLY A 104 12.41 6.89 -9.59
N LEU A 105 11.55 6.37 -8.70
CA LEU A 105 10.14 6.14 -9.04
C LEU A 105 9.34 7.43 -9.27
N GLN A 106 9.84 8.60 -8.83
CA GLN A 106 9.24 9.91 -9.12
C GLN A 106 9.17 10.22 -10.63
N THR A 107 10.04 9.61 -11.45
CA THR A 107 9.99 9.72 -12.91
C THR A 107 8.65 9.26 -13.50
N LEU A 108 7.97 8.28 -12.86
CA LEU A 108 6.68 7.79 -13.34
C LEU A 108 5.55 8.85 -13.23
N PRO A 109 5.25 9.42 -12.05
CA PRO A 109 4.22 10.46 -11.94
C PRO A 109 4.57 11.74 -12.69
N GLU A 110 5.85 12.11 -12.81
CA GLU A 110 6.28 13.27 -13.63
C GLU A 110 5.93 13.06 -15.10
N ALA A 111 6.31 11.92 -15.68
CA ALA A 111 5.96 11.60 -17.07
C ALA A 111 4.44 11.50 -17.30
N LEU A 112 3.68 11.02 -16.31
CA LEU A 112 2.22 11.01 -16.38
C LEU A 112 1.63 12.43 -16.40
N ALA A 113 2.14 13.34 -15.56
CA ALA A 113 1.69 14.73 -15.54
C ALA A 113 1.95 15.43 -16.88
N GLU A 114 3.14 15.28 -17.44
CA GLU A 114 3.49 15.80 -18.77
C GLU A 114 2.57 15.23 -19.86
N LYS A 115 2.29 13.92 -19.80
CA LYS A 115 1.42 13.26 -20.77
C LYS A 115 -0.03 13.76 -20.67
N CYS A 116 -0.55 13.98 -19.46
CA CYS A 116 -1.86 14.56 -19.23
C CYS A 116 -1.96 15.97 -19.81
N GLN A 117 -1.01 16.85 -19.48
CA GLN A 117 -0.99 18.24 -19.98
C GLN A 117 -0.91 18.30 -21.51
N SER A 118 -0.01 17.52 -22.11
CA SER A 118 0.12 17.45 -23.58
C SER A 118 -1.11 16.87 -24.29
N SER A 119 -1.99 16.19 -23.54
CA SER A 119 -3.27 15.65 -24.05
C SER A 119 -4.46 16.59 -23.78
N GLY A 120 -4.21 17.80 -23.28
CA GLY A 120 -5.24 18.81 -23.00
C GLY A 120 -5.94 18.66 -21.65
N VAL A 121 -5.40 17.85 -20.73
CA VAL A 121 -5.93 17.76 -19.36
C VAL A 121 -5.47 18.97 -18.56
N GLU A 122 -6.41 19.66 -17.94
CA GLU A 122 -6.13 20.74 -17.01
C GLU A 122 -5.65 20.16 -15.67
N LEU A 123 -4.43 20.51 -15.26
CA LEU A 123 -3.85 20.10 -13.99
C LEU A 123 -3.74 21.29 -13.04
N TYR A 124 -4.47 21.21 -11.93
CA TYR A 124 -4.45 22.21 -10.88
C TYR A 124 -3.59 21.71 -9.71
N THR A 125 -2.44 22.33 -9.49
CA THR A 125 -1.59 22.11 -8.32
C THR A 125 -1.92 23.11 -7.22
N GLU A 126 -1.51 22.83 -5.97
CA GLU A 126 -1.77 23.74 -4.82
C GLU A 126 -3.26 24.08 -4.64
N SER A 127 -4.13 23.18 -5.10
CA SER A 127 -5.58 23.34 -5.20
C SER A 127 -6.26 22.24 -4.39
N PRO A 128 -6.26 22.33 -3.04
CA PRO A 128 -6.89 21.33 -2.19
C PRO A 128 -8.40 21.31 -2.41
N CYS A 129 -8.99 20.11 -2.44
CA CYS A 129 -10.44 19.98 -2.41
C CYS A 129 -10.93 20.28 -0.98
N ASP A 130 -11.74 21.32 -0.84
CA ASP A 130 -12.29 21.78 0.45
C ASP A 130 -13.73 21.32 0.66
N GLY A 131 -14.42 20.91 -0.41
CA GLY A 131 -15.80 20.46 -0.33
C GLY A 131 -16.28 19.80 -1.62
N ILE A 132 -17.22 18.88 -1.47
CA ILE A 132 -17.95 18.25 -2.57
C ILE A 132 -19.44 18.36 -2.28
N GLU A 133 -20.23 18.70 -3.29
CA GLU A 133 -21.68 18.64 -3.24
C GLU A 133 -22.22 17.86 -4.43
N PHE A 134 -23.23 17.02 -4.19
CA PHE A 134 -23.93 16.28 -5.24
C PHE A 134 -25.32 16.90 -5.42
N GLU A 135 -25.59 17.37 -6.63
CA GLU A 135 -26.83 18.04 -7.04
C GLU A 135 -27.86 17.04 -7.56
N ASP A 136 -29.15 17.38 -7.45
CA ASP A 136 -30.26 16.53 -7.92
C ASP A 136 -30.29 16.38 -9.46
N ASN A 137 -29.63 17.29 -10.18
CA ASN A 137 -29.48 17.25 -11.64
C ASN A 137 -28.42 16.21 -12.11
N GLY A 138 -27.75 15.55 -11.17
CA GLY A 138 -26.69 14.57 -11.44
C GLY A 138 -25.28 15.18 -11.55
N ASN A 139 -25.09 16.47 -11.34
CA ASN A 139 -23.74 17.04 -11.26
C ASN A 139 -23.16 16.94 -9.86
N ALA A 140 -21.84 17.06 -9.80
CA ALA A 140 -21.09 17.27 -8.58
C ALA A 140 -20.39 18.63 -8.66
N ILE A 141 -20.41 19.39 -7.57
CA ILE A 141 -19.66 20.63 -7.40
C ILE A 141 -18.46 20.30 -6.51
N VAL A 142 -17.25 20.49 -7.03
CA VAL A 142 -16.00 20.37 -6.28
C VAL A 142 -15.51 21.78 -5.97
N ARG A 143 -15.28 22.08 -4.68
CA ARG A 143 -14.75 23.36 -4.23
C ARG A 143 -13.27 23.26 -3.93
N SER A 144 -12.51 24.25 -4.37
CA SER A 144 -11.07 24.36 -4.12
C SER A 144 -10.68 25.84 -4.09
N ASN A 145 -10.05 26.31 -3.00
CA ASN A 145 -9.57 27.70 -2.88
C ASN A 145 -10.66 28.77 -3.14
N GLY A 146 -11.92 28.46 -2.82
CA GLY A 146 -13.06 29.36 -3.06
C GLY A 146 -13.63 29.34 -4.48
N GLU A 147 -13.05 28.56 -5.39
CA GLU A 147 -13.59 28.30 -6.73
C GLU A 147 -14.46 27.04 -6.74
N GLU A 148 -15.44 27.00 -7.64
CA GLU A 148 -16.34 25.85 -7.84
C GLU A 148 -16.14 25.26 -9.23
N ILE A 149 -15.86 23.97 -9.27
CA ILE A 149 -15.72 23.17 -10.49
C ILE A 149 -16.94 22.26 -10.59
N VAL A 150 -17.75 22.45 -11.63
CA VAL A 150 -18.89 21.58 -11.92
C VAL A 150 -18.42 20.41 -12.76
N ALA A 151 -18.69 19.19 -12.27
CA ALA A 151 -18.34 17.96 -12.96
C ALA A 151 -19.56 17.05 -13.06
N SER A 152 -19.73 16.36 -14.18
CA SER A 152 -20.75 15.31 -14.31
C SER A 152 -20.42 14.07 -13.46
N ARG A 153 -19.16 13.93 -13.04
CA ARG A 153 -18.66 12.83 -12.22
C ARG A 153 -17.34 13.21 -11.54
N VAL A 154 -17.17 12.73 -10.31
CA VAL A 154 -15.94 12.89 -9.53
C VAL A 154 -15.28 11.52 -9.32
N ILE A 155 -13.99 11.41 -9.66
CA ILE A 155 -13.18 10.26 -9.28
C ILE A 155 -12.29 10.70 -8.11
N SER A 156 -12.56 10.19 -6.92
CA SER A 156 -11.76 10.47 -5.74
C SER A 156 -10.58 9.50 -5.65
N SER A 157 -9.37 10.04 -5.75
CA SER A 157 -8.09 9.33 -5.56
C SER A 157 -7.36 9.73 -4.27
N ILE A 158 -7.95 10.60 -3.45
CA ILE A 158 -7.39 11.05 -2.17
C ILE A 158 -7.60 9.99 -1.07
N PRO A 159 -6.83 10.07 0.04
CA PRO A 159 -7.05 9.18 1.18
C PRO A 159 -8.49 9.23 1.70
N SER A 160 -9.05 8.10 2.13
CA SER A 160 -10.46 8.01 2.54
C SER A 160 -10.81 8.98 3.68
N PHE A 161 -9.91 9.18 4.65
CA PHE A 161 -10.11 10.13 5.75
C PHE A 161 -10.13 11.60 5.27
N ALA A 162 -9.50 11.91 4.13
CA ALA A 162 -9.55 13.23 3.53
C ALA A 162 -10.89 13.41 2.81
N LEU A 163 -11.32 12.39 2.04
CA LEU A 163 -12.63 12.38 1.41
C LEU A 163 -13.77 12.53 2.43
N SER A 164 -13.69 11.84 3.58
CA SER A 164 -14.72 11.94 4.62
C SER A 164 -14.93 13.36 5.16
N ARG A 165 -13.93 14.25 5.05
CA ARG A 165 -13.99 15.63 5.57
C ARG A 165 -14.60 16.62 4.59
N VAL A 166 -14.56 16.30 3.30
CA VAL A 166 -15.03 17.20 2.23
C VAL A 166 -16.44 16.83 1.75
N LEU A 167 -16.95 15.68 2.16
CA LEU A 167 -18.34 15.28 1.90
C LEU A 167 -19.34 16.12 2.72
N PRO A 168 -20.54 16.37 2.19
CA PRO A 168 -21.54 17.17 2.87
C PRO A 168 -22.17 16.40 4.04
N GLU A 169 -22.68 17.11 5.06
CA GLU A 169 -23.25 16.50 6.28
C GLU A 169 -24.41 15.52 5.99
N LYS A 170 -25.15 15.75 4.89
CA LYS A 170 -26.19 14.81 4.40
C LYS A 170 -25.65 13.40 4.10
N HIS A 171 -24.34 13.25 3.97
CA HIS A 171 -23.64 11.98 3.74
C HIS A 171 -22.73 11.55 4.90
N LYS A 172 -23.05 11.95 6.13
CA LYS A 172 -22.29 11.58 7.34
C LYS A 172 -22.05 10.07 7.52
N GLU A 173 -22.97 9.23 7.03
CA GLU A 173 -22.79 7.77 7.07
C GLU A 173 -21.62 7.32 6.19
N LEU A 174 -21.55 7.82 4.96
CA LEU A 174 -20.41 7.59 4.07
C LEU A 174 -19.12 8.15 4.66
N SER A 175 -19.16 9.35 5.23
CA SER A 175 -18.01 9.96 5.91
C SER A 175 -17.51 9.09 7.07
N SER A 176 -18.42 8.52 7.87
CA SER A 176 -18.07 7.61 8.97
C SER A 176 -17.41 6.33 8.46
N LEU A 177 -17.98 5.71 7.42
CA LEU A 177 -17.40 4.51 6.80
C LEU A 177 -15.99 4.77 6.25
N LEU A 178 -15.79 5.87 5.53
CA LEU A 178 -14.50 6.27 4.96
C LEU A 178 -13.45 6.58 6.04
N ASN A 179 -13.85 7.31 7.09
CA ASN A 179 -12.97 7.66 8.20
C ASN A 179 -12.61 6.46 9.09
N SER A 180 -13.39 5.38 9.05
CA SER A 180 -13.09 4.15 9.78
C SER A 180 -11.98 3.30 9.15
N ILE A 181 -11.47 3.69 7.97
CA ILE A 181 -10.28 3.10 7.37
C ILE A 181 -9.06 3.74 8.03
N GLU A 182 -8.50 3.03 9.01
CA GLU A 182 -7.31 3.48 9.72
C GLU A 182 -6.07 3.54 8.81
N THR A 183 -5.15 4.43 9.12
CA THR A 183 -3.84 4.56 8.48
C THR A 183 -2.74 4.57 9.54
N VAL A 184 -1.51 4.30 9.13
CA VAL A 184 -0.33 4.41 10.01
C VAL A 184 0.65 5.45 9.52
N THR A 185 1.50 5.91 10.45
CA THR A 185 2.62 6.80 10.17
C THR A 185 3.92 6.00 10.11
N VAL A 186 4.78 6.29 9.14
CA VAL A 186 6.06 5.62 8.96
C VAL A 186 7.18 6.65 8.92
N GLY A 187 8.22 6.42 9.73
CA GLY A 187 9.49 7.12 9.61
C GLY A 187 10.37 6.41 8.59
N VAL A 188 10.91 7.16 7.63
CA VAL A 188 11.82 6.67 6.60
C VAL A 188 13.14 7.40 6.75
N VAL A 189 14.21 6.67 7.01
CA VAL A 189 15.56 7.21 7.19
C VAL A 189 16.50 6.56 6.19
N THR A 190 16.99 7.34 5.23
CA THR A 190 17.98 6.88 4.25
C THR A 190 19.35 7.34 4.69
N LEU A 191 20.33 6.42 4.66
CA LEU A 191 21.68 6.62 5.14
C LEU A 191 22.67 6.14 4.07
N GLU A 192 23.71 6.95 3.87
CA GLU A 192 24.71 6.72 2.83
C GLU A 192 26.12 6.69 3.45
N TRP A 193 26.93 5.73 3.01
CA TRP A 193 28.35 5.63 3.31
C TRP A 193 29.15 5.47 2.01
N GLU A 194 30.36 6.02 1.99
CA GLU A 194 31.33 5.77 0.92
C GLU A 194 31.93 4.37 1.09
N GLY A 195 32.03 3.61 0.01
CA GLY A 195 32.52 2.22 -0.01
C GLY A 195 31.50 1.18 0.45
N GLN A 196 31.81 -0.09 0.20
CA GLN A 196 31.00 -1.21 0.69
C GLN A 196 31.09 -1.36 2.21
N ARG A 197 29.94 -1.50 2.90
CA ARG A 197 29.84 -1.72 4.35
C ARG A 197 29.08 -2.99 4.72
N LEU A 198 28.29 -3.52 3.79
CA LEU A 198 27.53 -4.75 4.01
C LEU A 198 28.43 -5.98 3.88
N LYS A 199 28.25 -6.95 4.78
CA LYS A 199 28.96 -8.25 4.73
C LYS A 199 28.38 -9.19 3.67
N GLU A 200 27.08 -9.06 3.42
CA GLU A 200 26.31 -9.91 2.51
C GLU A 200 25.41 -9.05 1.65
N GLU A 201 25.31 -9.40 0.36
CA GLU A 201 24.34 -8.79 -0.54
C GLU A 201 22.96 -9.41 -0.33
N ALA A 202 21.97 -8.55 -0.08
CA ALA A 202 20.58 -8.95 0.10
C ALA A 202 19.66 -7.81 -0.36
N PHE A 203 18.36 -8.09 -0.45
CA PHE A 203 17.37 -7.02 -0.60
C PHE A 203 17.28 -6.15 0.67
N GLY A 204 17.49 -6.76 1.83
CA GLY A 204 17.34 -6.14 3.14
C GLY A 204 16.92 -7.15 4.19
N PHE A 205 16.47 -6.66 5.34
CA PHE A 205 15.91 -7.49 6.40
C PHE A 205 14.66 -6.87 7.04
N LEU A 206 13.85 -7.72 7.66
CA LEU A 206 12.66 -7.33 8.40
C LEU A 206 12.83 -7.76 9.86
N VAL A 207 12.26 -6.97 10.77
CA VAL A 207 12.32 -7.21 12.21
C VAL A 207 10.95 -7.69 12.68
N PRO A 208 10.81 -8.89 13.27
CA PRO A 208 9.56 -9.33 13.88
C PRO A 208 9.11 -8.41 15.03
N SER A 209 7.80 -8.25 15.23
CA SER A 209 7.24 -7.45 16.33
C SER A 209 7.58 -7.99 17.71
N SER A 210 7.98 -9.27 17.82
CA SER A 210 8.44 -9.88 19.06
C SER A 210 9.82 -9.37 19.51
N GLN A 211 10.59 -8.73 18.62
CA GLN A 211 11.89 -8.18 18.94
C GLN A 211 11.72 -6.75 19.51
N PRO A 212 12.44 -6.38 20.58
CA PRO A 212 12.34 -5.07 21.21
C PRO A 212 13.13 -4.00 20.44
N VAL A 213 12.86 -3.91 19.14
CA VAL A 213 13.60 -3.08 18.20
C VAL A 213 12.62 -2.11 17.53
N PRO A 214 12.87 -0.79 17.59
CA PRO A 214 11.89 0.22 17.17
C PRO A 214 11.79 0.41 15.64
N ILE A 215 12.43 -0.45 14.84
CA ILE A 215 12.41 -0.42 13.36
C ILE A 215 11.59 -1.59 12.79
N LEU A 216 11.01 -1.37 11.61
CA LEU A 216 10.27 -2.39 10.85
C LEU A 216 11.23 -3.26 10.04
N GLY A 217 12.29 -2.65 9.50
CA GLY A 217 13.28 -3.29 8.66
C GLY A 217 14.21 -2.29 8.00
N VAL A 218 15.15 -2.80 7.21
CA VAL A 218 16.09 -2.01 6.44
C VAL A 218 16.19 -2.59 5.03
N VAL A 219 16.05 -1.73 4.02
CA VAL A 219 16.31 -2.05 2.63
C VAL A 219 17.78 -1.76 2.31
N PHE A 220 18.42 -2.65 1.55
CA PHE A 220 19.80 -2.47 1.08
C PHE A 220 19.75 -1.91 -0.34
N ASP A 221 19.46 -0.61 -0.46
CA ASP A 221 19.16 0.03 -1.75
C ASP A 221 20.30 -0.13 -2.75
N SER A 222 21.54 0.04 -2.30
CA SER A 222 22.73 -0.10 -3.17
C SER A 222 22.98 -1.54 -3.64
N CYS A 223 22.42 -2.56 -2.98
CA CYS A 223 22.46 -3.94 -3.47
C CYS A 223 21.46 -4.18 -4.61
N SER A 224 20.29 -3.53 -4.55
CA SER A 224 19.26 -3.65 -5.60
C SER A 224 19.53 -2.72 -6.79
N PHE A 225 20.02 -1.52 -6.51
CA PHE A 225 20.29 -0.47 -7.49
C PHE A 225 21.65 0.19 -7.20
N PRO A 226 22.77 -0.39 -7.70
CA PRO A 226 24.12 0.12 -7.41
C PRO A 226 24.33 1.56 -7.86
N GLN A 227 24.95 2.37 -6.99
CA GLN A 227 25.24 3.81 -7.24
C GLN A 227 26.72 4.13 -7.01
N GLY A 228 27.58 3.47 -7.79
CA GLY A 228 29.03 3.56 -7.61
C GLY A 228 29.51 2.78 -6.38
N ASP A 229 30.64 3.19 -5.82
CA ASP A 229 31.22 2.56 -4.62
C ASP A 229 30.60 3.15 -3.35
N LYS A 230 29.31 2.86 -3.12
CA LYS A 230 28.53 3.39 -1.99
C LYS A 230 27.67 2.32 -1.36
N THR A 231 27.46 2.45 -0.06
CA THR A 231 26.42 1.72 0.67
C THR A 231 25.27 2.66 0.97
N ILE A 232 24.08 2.34 0.48
CA ILE A 232 22.85 3.12 0.73
C ILE A 232 21.82 2.19 1.36
N LEU A 233 21.31 2.59 2.52
CA LEU A 233 20.32 1.84 3.30
C LEU A 233 19.13 2.72 3.63
N THR A 234 17.91 2.22 3.44
CA THR A 234 16.68 2.84 3.92
C THR A 234 16.11 2.06 5.08
N CYS A 235 16.16 2.66 6.27
CA CYS A 235 15.55 2.16 7.49
C CYS A 235 14.11 2.66 7.60
N MET A 236 13.16 1.74 7.76
CA MET A 236 11.75 2.06 7.97
C MET A 236 11.37 1.77 9.41
N MET A 237 10.61 2.66 10.05
CA MET A 237 10.24 2.55 11.46
C MET A 237 8.83 3.07 11.77
N GLY A 238 8.28 2.59 12.87
CA GLY A 238 6.97 2.98 13.37
C GLY A 238 5.84 2.10 12.85
N GLY A 239 5.02 2.58 11.91
CA GLY A 239 3.80 1.88 11.52
C GLY A 239 2.77 1.91 12.64
N LYS A 240 2.13 0.77 12.90
CA LYS A 240 1.21 0.58 14.04
C LYS A 240 1.83 1.00 15.39
N TRP A 241 3.15 0.88 15.53
CA TRP A 241 3.88 1.17 16.77
C TRP A 241 4.48 2.58 16.83
N PHE A 242 4.23 3.44 15.82
CA PHE A 242 4.87 4.75 15.71
C PHE A 242 4.73 5.59 16.99
N ASN A 243 3.50 5.84 17.45
CA ASN A 243 3.28 6.67 18.65
C ASN A 243 3.82 6.03 19.93
N ALA A 244 3.79 4.69 20.03
CA ALA A 244 4.31 3.98 21.20
C ALA A 244 5.85 4.10 21.30
N ASN A 245 6.53 4.11 20.15
CA ASN A 245 8.00 4.18 20.10
C ASN A 245 8.53 5.61 20.09
N PHE A 246 7.79 6.56 19.50
CA PHE A 246 8.30 7.90 19.19
C PHE A 246 7.43 9.05 19.74
N GLY A 247 6.23 8.76 20.24
CA GLY A 247 5.24 9.79 20.59
C GLY A 247 4.51 10.35 19.37
N GLU A 248 3.63 11.33 19.59
CA GLU A 248 2.78 11.91 18.53
C GLU A 248 3.54 12.86 17.59
N ASN A 249 4.56 13.54 18.14
CA ASN A 249 5.33 14.60 17.48
C ASN A 249 6.85 14.38 17.64
N PRO A 250 7.40 13.27 17.12
CA PRO A 250 8.84 13.07 17.15
C PRO A 250 9.55 14.02 16.18
N THR A 251 10.82 14.26 16.45
CA THR A 251 11.70 15.02 15.55
C THR A 251 12.38 14.09 14.55
N GLU A 252 12.77 14.62 13.39
CA GLU A 252 13.56 13.88 12.42
C GLU A 252 14.90 13.40 13.00
N GLU A 253 15.51 14.22 13.86
CA GLU A 253 16.74 13.87 14.58
C GLU A 253 16.57 12.65 15.50
N GLN A 254 15.43 12.52 16.18
CA GLN A 254 15.13 11.35 17.01
C GLN A 254 15.11 10.07 16.15
N LEU A 255 14.44 10.11 14.98
CA LEU A 255 14.37 8.97 14.07
C LEU A 255 15.75 8.64 13.46
N LEU A 256 16.53 9.67 13.12
CA LEU A 256 17.89 9.51 12.61
C LEU A 256 18.78 8.78 13.61
N ASN A 257 18.77 9.22 14.88
CA ASN A 257 19.56 8.61 15.95
C ASN A 257 19.20 7.14 16.14
N VAL A 258 17.90 6.82 16.13
CA VAL A 258 17.42 5.44 16.22
C VAL A 258 17.89 4.61 15.01
N ALA A 259 17.78 5.12 13.78
CA ALA A 259 18.25 4.39 12.60
C ALA A 259 19.75 4.06 12.66
N ILE A 260 20.58 5.05 13.02
CA ILE A 260 22.04 4.88 13.15
C ILE A 260 22.36 3.85 14.24
N GLU A 261 21.69 3.92 15.39
CA GLU A 261 21.88 2.97 16.49
C GLU A 261 21.49 1.54 16.09
N GLN A 262 20.35 1.36 15.42
CA GLN A 262 19.89 0.03 15.01
C GLN A 262 20.76 -0.54 13.89
N ILE A 263 21.22 0.26 12.94
CA ILE A 263 22.16 -0.18 11.90
C ILE A 263 23.50 -0.58 12.53
N ARG A 264 24.02 0.20 13.48
CA ARG A 264 25.22 -0.18 14.23
C ARG A 264 25.03 -1.52 14.95
N THR A 265 23.92 -1.67 15.65
CA THR A 265 23.66 -2.85 16.49
C THR A 265 23.42 -4.12 15.67
N ILE A 266 22.64 -4.02 14.58
CA ILE A 266 22.20 -5.18 13.79
C ILE A 266 23.21 -5.51 12.69
N LEU A 267 23.72 -4.50 11.97
CA LEU A 267 24.61 -4.69 10.83
C LEU A 267 26.10 -4.54 11.19
N GLY A 268 26.42 -4.00 12.37
CA GLY A 268 27.81 -3.78 12.80
C GLY A 268 28.48 -2.58 12.12
N ILE A 269 27.72 -1.73 11.43
CA ILE A 269 28.25 -0.54 10.74
C ILE A 269 28.38 0.59 11.76
N SER A 270 29.61 0.80 12.26
CA SER A 270 29.88 1.76 13.34
C SER A 270 30.23 3.17 12.85
N ASP A 271 30.65 3.29 11.59
CA ASP A 271 31.00 4.57 10.97
C ASP A 271 29.78 5.48 10.83
N GLN A 272 29.99 6.80 10.93
CA GLN A 272 28.93 7.77 10.66
C GLN A 272 28.61 7.82 9.16
N PRO A 273 27.33 7.95 8.78
CA PRO A 273 26.94 8.15 7.40
C PRO A 273 27.45 9.50 6.89
N VAL A 274 27.84 9.55 5.62
CA VAL A 274 28.28 10.80 4.95
C VAL A 274 27.10 11.66 4.53
N ARG A 275 25.92 11.05 4.40
CA ARG A 275 24.64 11.72 4.11
C ARG A 275 23.49 10.96 4.75
N SER A 276 22.51 11.71 5.20
CA SER A 276 21.25 11.18 5.70
C SER A 276 20.07 11.99 5.18
N HIS A 277 18.93 11.34 4.98
CA HIS A 277 17.66 11.99 4.74
C HIS A 277 16.58 11.33 5.59
N VAL A 278 15.74 12.13 6.23
CA VAL A 278 14.66 11.66 7.10
C VAL A 278 13.34 12.20 6.56
N SER A 279 12.30 11.37 6.63
CA SER A 279 10.93 11.77 6.31
C SER A 279 9.95 11.09 7.25
N ILE A 280 9.01 11.86 7.79
CA ILE A 280 7.88 11.35 8.58
C ILE A 280 6.63 11.35 7.72
N LEU A 281 6.28 10.18 7.19
CA LEU A 281 5.12 9.99 6.33
C LEU A 281 3.87 9.75 7.19
N ARG A 282 3.13 10.82 7.50
CA ARG A 282 1.92 10.74 8.33
C ARG A 282 0.75 10.12 7.56
N ASN A 283 0.01 9.24 8.22
CA ASN A 283 -1.22 8.63 7.69
C ASN A 283 -1.04 8.02 6.29
N CYS A 284 0.12 7.41 6.03
CA CYS A 284 0.58 7.07 4.68
C CYS A 284 0.14 5.69 4.20
N ILE A 285 -0.09 4.74 5.10
CA ILE A 285 -0.45 3.36 4.72
C ILE A 285 -1.79 2.97 5.36
N PRO A 286 -2.85 2.79 4.56
CA PRO A 286 -4.13 2.23 5.02
C PRO A 286 -3.99 0.82 5.59
N GLN A 287 -4.70 0.56 6.69
CA GLN A 287 -4.65 -0.71 7.41
C GLN A 287 -5.91 -1.53 7.11
N TYR A 288 -5.75 -2.56 6.28
CA TYR A 288 -6.86 -3.42 5.87
C TYR A 288 -7.14 -4.47 6.95
N LYS A 289 -7.65 -3.99 8.09
CA LYS A 289 -7.99 -4.83 9.24
C LYS A 289 -9.13 -5.79 8.94
N ILE A 290 -9.33 -6.77 9.82
CA ILE A 290 -10.49 -7.68 9.77
C ILE A 290 -11.78 -6.88 9.51
N GLY A 291 -12.57 -7.32 8.54
CA GLY A 291 -13.82 -6.67 8.14
C GLY A 291 -13.66 -5.55 7.10
N HIS A 292 -12.44 -5.26 6.63
CA HIS A 292 -12.21 -4.25 5.59
C HIS A 292 -13.02 -4.49 4.31
N GLY A 293 -13.11 -5.74 3.83
CA GLY A 293 -13.93 -6.06 2.66
C GLY A 293 -15.40 -5.65 2.80
N LYS A 294 -16.01 -5.93 3.96
CA LYS A 294 -17.40 -5.52 4.26
C LYS A 294 -17.56 -4.00 4.30
N ARG A 295 -16.56 -3.30 4.83
CA ARG A 295 -16.53 -1.83 4.84
C ARG A 295 -16.50 -1.26 3.43
N ILE A 296 -15.68 -1.82 2.55
CA ILE A 296 -15.61 -1.40 1.15
C ILE A 296 -16.92 -1.68 0.41
N GLU A 297 -17.56 -2.83 0.67
CA GLU A 297 -18.89 -3.13 0.13
C GLU A 297 -19.95 -2.13 0.61
N ALA A 298 -19.96 -1.79 1.91
CA ALA A 298 -20.88 -0.80 2.47
C ALA A 298 -20.69 0.59 1.82
N ILE A 299 -19.43 1.02 1.64
CA ILE A 299 -19.10 2.27 0.96
C ILE A 299 -19.63 2.27 -0.49
N LYS A 300 -19.34 1.19 -1.25
CA LYS A 300 -19.78 1.05 -2.64
C LYS A 300 -21.30 1.02 -2.77
N ASN A 301 -21.98 0.31 -1.87
CA ASN A 301 -23.44 0.25 -1.83
C ASN A 301 -24.04 1.61 -1.49
N TYR A 302 -23.48 2.33 -0.50
CA TYR A 302 -23.95 3.66 -0.14
C TYR A 302 -23.90 4.62 -1.33
N VAL A 303 -22.75 4.68 -2.03
CA VAL A 303 -22.56 5.53 -3.22
C VAL A 303 -23.59 5.20 -4.30
N LYS A 304 -23.83 3.90 -4.54
CA LYS A 304 -24.80 3.42 -5.52
C LYS A 304 -26.25 3.75 -5.14
N ASP A 305 -26.63 3.45 -3.91
CA ASP A 305 -28.02 3.57 -3.42
C ASP A 305 -28.45 5.03 -3.33
N HIS A 306 -27.50 5.94 -3.05
CA HIS A 306 -27.72 7.39 -3.08
C HIS A 306 -27.44 8.03 -4.44
N GLN A 307 -27.12 7.22 -5.46
CA GLN A 307 -26.86 7.67 -6.84
C GLN A 307 -25.82 8.79 -6.94
N LEU A 308 -24.79 8.75 -6.09
CA LEU A 308 -23.73 9.76 -6.11
C LEU A 308 -22.87 9.56 -7.34
N ASN A 309 -22.64 10.62 -8.12
CA ASN A 309 -21.69 10.60 -9.24
C ASN A 309 -20.25 10.68 -8.73
N LEU A 310 -19.88 9.66 -7.96
CA LEU A 310 -18.63 9.51 -7.24
C LEU A 310 -18.06 8.11 -7.50
N ASP A 311 -16.81 8.06 -7.93
CA ASP A 311 -16.00 6.86 -8.01
C ASP A 311 -14.84 6.94 -7.02
N LEU A 312 -14.42 5.80 -6.49
CA LEU A 312 -13.39 5.70 -5.47
C LEU A 312 -12.23 4.84 -5.98
N VAL A 313 -11.03 5.41 -5.99
CA VAL A 313 -9.80 4.72 -6.40
C VAL A 313 -8.66 5.08 -5.44
N GLY A 314 -7.57 4.30 -5.48
CA GLY A 314 -6.38 4.53 -4.67
C GLY A 314 -6.26 3.60 -3.46
N ALA A 315 -5.22 3.85 -2.66
CA ALA A 315 -4.70 2.89 -1.69
C ALA A 315 -5.64 2.57 -0.51
N SER A 316 -6.73 3.32 -0.31
CA SER A 316 -7.63 3.12 0.83
C SER A 316 -8.59 1.94 0.65
N TYR A 317 -8.73 1.40 -0.56
CA TYR A 317 -9.84 0.52 -0.92
C TYR A 317 -9.40 -0.89 -1.30
N ASP A 318 -9.01 -1.12 -2.56
CA ASP A 318 -8.91 -2.46 -3.12
C ASP A 318 -7.45 -2.99 -3.21
N GLY A 319 -6.45 -2.17 -2.85
CA GLY A 319 -5.04 -2.55 -2.74
C GLY A 319 -4.12 -1.36 -2.47
N VAL A 320 -3.06 -1.58 -1.69
CA VAL A 320 -2.15 -0.52 -1.20
C VAL A 320 -0.94 -0.28 -2.10
N SER A 321 -0.60 -1.24 -2.97
CA SER A 321 0.62 -1.16 -3.77
C SER A 321 0.47 -0.21 -4.95
N VAL A 322 1.58 0.29 -5.49
CA VAL A 322 1.58 1.10 -6.72
C VAL A 322 0.91 0.34 -7.87
N ASN A 323 1.17 -0.96 -8.00
CA ASN A 323 0.55 -1.81 -9.01
C ASN A 323 -0.97 -1.88 -8.84
N ASP A 324 -1.46 -2.05 -7.61
CA ASP A 324 -2.90 -2.10 -7.34
C ASP A 324 -3.56 -0.76 -7.63
N CYS A 325 -2.96 0.36 -7.16
CA CYS A 325 -3.46 1.70 -7.42
C CYS A 325 -3.62 1.98 -8.93
N ILE A 326 -2.60 1.65 -9.73
CA ILE A 326 -2.66 1.79 -11.20
C ILE A 326 -3.72 0.85 -11.78
N HIS A 327 -3.72 -0.42 -11.36
CA HIS A 327 -4.66 -1.42 -11.88
C HIS A 327 -6.12 -1.00 -11.66
N TYR A 328 -6.48 -0.65 -10.42
CA TYR A 328 -7.85 -0.29 -10.09
C TYR A 328 -8.28 1.06 -10.68
N ALA A 329 -7.36 2.02 -10.84
CA ALA A 329 -7.65 3.25 -11.56
C ALA A 329 -8.00 2.97 -13.03
N VAL A 330 -7.19 2.16 -13.74
CA VAL A 330 -7.47 1.77 -15.13
C VAL A 330 -8.77 0.98 -15.25
N GLN A 331 -9.04 0.06 -14.32
CA GLN A 331 -10.28 -0.71 -14.31
C GLN A 331 -11.51 0.17 -14.05
N ASN A 332 -11.39 1.20 -13.22
CA ASN A 332 -12.48 2.16 -12.99
C ASN A 332 -12.82 2.91 -14.27
N VAL A 333 -11.82 3.51 -14.94
CA VAL A 333 -12.03 4.26 -16.20
C VAL A 333 -12.65 3.37 -17.28
N LYS A 334 -12.17 2.14 -17.46
CA LYS A 334 -12.75 1.19 -18.43
C LYS A 334 -14.23 0.88 -18.18
N LYS A 335 -14.66 0.83 -16.92
CA LYS A 335 -16.08 0.63 -16.58
C LYS A 335 -16.93 1.84 -16.92
N LEU A 336 -16.37 3.05 -16.76
CA LEU A 336 -17.03 4.29 -17.15
C LEU A 336 -17.24 4.34 -18.67
N GLU A 337 -16.24 3.98 -19.47
CA GLU A 337 -16.36 3.91 -20.94
C GLU A 337 -17.45 2.93 -21.40
N GLN A 338 -17.69 1.84 -20.66
CA GLN A 338 -18.72 0.85 -20.98
C GLN A 338 -20.13 1.24 -20.51
N SER A 339 -20.22 2.23 -19.61
CA SER A 339 -21.49 2.69 -19.03
C SER A 339 -22.02 3.97 -19.72
N GLN A 340 -21.26 4.52 -20.66
CA GLN A 340 -21.63 5.64 -21.55
C GLN A 340 -22.26 5.12 -22.85
#